data_AF-A0AAU4D500-F1
#
_entry.id   AF-A0AAU4D500-F1
#
_cell.length_a   1.000
_cell.length_b   1.000
_cell.length_c   1.000
_cell.angle_alpha   90.00
_cell.angle_beta   90.00
_cell.angle_gamma   90.00
#
_symmetry.space_group_name_H-M   'P 1'
#
loop_
_entity.id
_entity.type
_entity.pdbx_description
1 polymer ?
#
loop_
_entity_poly.entity_id
_entity_poly.type
_entity_poly.pdbx_seq_one_letter_code
_entity_poly.pdbx_strand_id
1 'polypeptide(L)'
;MQQGKNVERRTILKAAGASLAVAGLGATATACGGGSGSGDGTVTIRYAWWGAEDRAERIKKTIALFEKKYPKIKVKTDFQVYPDFWKKFNTQASGGNPPDVFQNAIGFLRKYDAKNVLLDLNAQVEAGNLSLDGFRAGLEKFGEVDGKLLGVPVGSNSMALVIDKPVYTKSGVKPEQGWTWDDFDAAMKKIRDKAGRAGDSGMYGVMYLYDLYLRQNGKAFFTEDGLGFTEADLKEWWTKAEKGIKEGIYADPKKVAQTKPKSAVAAELAAGEFTWDNFTVRYTSEGKSEYGLAPIPTTDGKKTGQYLGSLMLSASKRTQHPKEVAQFIDFMVHEPEVAKIMGYDRGVPATQAQYDAFKPTDPVNKAIAEYEQSLVDAGVLEPITPHPNGADICEAGFMRIADELALGKRSVDDAVKQFFTESKTALGS
;
A
#
# COMPACT_ATOMS: atom_id res chain seq x y z
N MET A 1 -12.26 59.48 -6.66
CA MET A 1 -12.52 58.56 -5.54
C MET A 1 -13.76 57.73 -5.86
N GLN A 2 -13.67 56.44 -5.55
CA GLN A 2 -14.69 55.38 -5.54
C GLN A 2 -15.31 54.88 -6.86
N GLN A 3 -14.87 53.67 -7.22
CA GLN A 3 -15.49 52.70 -8.12
C GLN A 3 -16.63 51.93 -7.44
N GLY A 4 -17.50 51.34 -8.28
CA GLY A 4 -18.44 50.25 -7.96
C GLY A 4 -19.83 50.57 -8.50
N LYS A 5 -20.59 49.71 -9.18
CA LYS A 5 -20.57 48.26 -9.41
C LYS A 5 -21.40 48.00 -10.69
N ASN A 6 -21.08 46.95 -11.45
CA ASN A 6 -21.94 46.41 -12.50
C ASN A 6 -22.42 45.02 -12.09
N VAL A 7 -23.74 44.81 -12.04
CA VAL A 7 -24.36 43.47 -12.12
C VAL A 7 -25.73 43.55 -12.82
N GLU A 8 -25.92 42.56 -13.70
CA GLU A 8 -27.15 41.94 -14.21
C GLU A 8 -27.97 42.58 -15.35
N ARG A 9 -28.26 41.71 -16.35
CA ARG A 9 -29.62 41.47 -16.84
C ARG A 9 -29.74 40.17 -17.66
N ARG A 10 -30.75 39.36 -17.30
CA ARG A 10 -31.33 38.24 -18.06
C ARG A 10 -32.24 38.75 -19.20
N THR A 11 -32.48 37.86 -20.18
CA THR A 11 -33.78 37.52 -20.83
C THR A 11 -33.86 37.77 -22.34
N ILE A 12 -34.41 36.76 -23.07
CA ILE A 12 -35.29 36.73 -24.27
C ILE A 12 -34.86 35.49 -25.11
N LEU A 13 -35.53 34.33 -25.27
CA LEU A 13 -36.91 33.82 -25.53
C LEU A 13 -37.41 33.83 -27.00
N LYS A 14 -37.67 32.60 -27.52
CA LYS A 14 -38.64 32.12 -28.57
C LYS A 14 -38.27 32.35 -30.06
N ALA A 15 -38.62 31.52 -31.05
CA ALA A 15 -39.68 30.50 -31.21
C ALA A 15 -39.46 29.49 -32.39
N ALA A 16 -40.17 28.34 -32.32
CA ALA A 16 -40.92 27.53 -33.33
C ALA A 16 -40.26 27.00 -34.64
N GLY A 17 -40.59 25.84 -35.24
CA GLY A 17 -41.55 24.71 -35.03
C GLY A 17 -41.28 23.63 -36.12
N ALA A 18 -41.33 22.30 -35.87
CA ALA A 18 -42.48 21.36 -35.99
C ALA A 18 -43.11 21.29 -37.41
N SER A 19 -43.42 20.17 -38.11
CA SER A 19 -43.43 18.70 -37.91
C SER A 19 -43.87 17.99 -39.23
N LEU A 20 -43.70 16.65 -39.33
CA LEU A 20 -44.54 15.58 -39.98
C LEU A 20 -43.62 14.50 -40.63
N ALA A 21 -43.41 13.27 -40.13
CA ALA A 21 -44.24 12.13 -39.68
C ALA A 21 -44.75 11.20 -40.81
N VAL A 22 -44.37 9.91 -40.77
CA VAL A 22 -45.08 8.61 -41.05
C VAL A 22 -44.00 7.49 -41.02
N ALA A 23 -43.81 6.73 -39.94
CA ALA A 23 -44.47 5.47 -39.52
C ALA A 23 -44.09 4.20 -40.34
N GLY A 24 -43.50 3.21 -39.65
CA GLY A 24 -43.20 1.86 -40.15
C GLY A 24 -42.46 1.00 -39.12
N LEU A 25 -43.24 0.29 -38.29
CA LEU A 25 -42.81 -0.69 -37.27
C LEU A 25 -42.21 -1.96 -37.89
N GLY A 26 -41.20 -2.56 -37.24
CA GLY A 26 -41.09 -4.02 -37.16
C GLY A 26 -39.73 -4.68 -37.38
N ALA A 27 -39.23 -5.27 -36.28
CA ALA A 27 -38.44 -6.50 -36.20
C ALA A 27 -36.89 -6.46 -36.30
N THR A 28 -36.28 -6.79 -35.14
CA THR A 28 -35.05 -7.58 -34.94
C THR A 28 -33.72 -6.92 -35.34
N ALA A 29 -32.63 -6.90 -34.55
CA ALA A 29 -32.25 -7.66 -33.38
C ALA A 29 -31.25 -6.85 -32.54
N THR A 30 -31.24 -7.15 -31.24
CA THR A 30 -30.15 -7.00 -30.26
C THR A 30 -28.76 -6.69 -30.84
N ALA A 31 -28.29 -5.47 -30.65
CA ALA A 31 -26.89 -5.09 -30.77
C ALA A 31 -26.42 -4.43 -29.46
N CYS A 32 -26.62 -5.12 -28.34
CA CYS A 32 -26.01 -4.82 -27.06
C CYS A 32 -25.27 -6.08 -26.60
N GLY A 33 -23.97 -6.14 -26.83
CA GLY A 33 -23.15 -7.32 -26.54
C GLY A 33 -21.90 -7.40 -27.41
N GLY A 34 -21.11 -6.32 -27.43
CA GLY A 34 -19.80 -6.32 -28.08
C GLY A 34 -18.78 -7.07 -27.23
N GLY A 35 -18.90 -8.40 -27.18
CA GLY A 35 -17.81 -9.26 -26.73
C GLY A 35 -16.67 -9.17 -27.74
N SER A 36 -15.50 -8.71 -27.32
CA SER A 36 -14.31 -8.62 -28.17
C SER A 36 -13.60 -9.97 -28.28
N GLY A 37 -14.35 -11.01 -28.68
CA GLY A 37 -13.77 -12.24 -29.18
C GLY A 37 -13.61 -12.11 -30.69
N SER A 38 -12.40 -12.19 -31.22
CA SER A 38 -12.25 -12.41 -32.67
C SER A 38 -12.80 -13.78 -33.03
N GLY A 39 -13.26 -13.96 -34.27
CA GLY A 39 -13.84 -15.22 -34.75
C GLY A 39 -12.91 -16.46 -34.67
N ASP A 40 -11.67 -16.27 -34.22
CA ASP A 40 -10.67 -17.32 -33.98
C ASP A 40 -10.55 -17.73 -32.50
N GLY A 41 -11.41 -17.21 -31.61
CA GLY A 41 -11.43 -17.52 -30.18
C GLY A 41 -10.40 -16.73 -29.34
N THR A 42 -9.78 -15.69 -29.88
CA THR A 42 -8.88 -14.82 -29.10
C THR A 42 -9.68 -13.88 -28.19
N VAL A 43 -9.31 -13.85 -26.92
CA VAL A 43 -9.86 -12.99 -25.87
C VAL A 43 -8.90 -11.85 -25.57
N THR A 44 -9.43 -10.66 -25.27
CA THR A 44 -8.63 -9.54 -24.76
C THR A 44 -9.07 -9.16 -23.35
N ILE A 45 -8.14 -9.18 -22.40
CA ILE A 45 -8.34 -8.69 -21.03
C ILE A 45 -7.63 -7.34 -20.84
N ARG A 46 -8.18 -6.46 -19.99
CA ARG A 46 -7.54 -5.20 -19.61
C ARG A 46 -6.85 -5.33 -18.26
N TYR A 47 -5.57 -4.96 -18.20
CA TYR A 47 -4.79 -4.92 -16.98
C TYR A 47 -4.35 -3.50 -16.66
N ALA A 48 -4.69 -3.01 -15.46
CA ALA A 48 -4.26 -1.70 -14.99
C ALA A 48 -3.40 -1.75 -13.72
N TRP A 49 -2.41 -0.88 -13.59
CA TRP A 49 -1.57 -0.81 -12.40
C TRP A 49 -1.04 0.60 -12.12
N TRP A 50 -0.49 0.79 -10.92
CA TRP A 50 0.29 1.98 -10.60
C TRP A 50 1.78 1.66 -10.46
N GLY A 51 2.61 2.67 -10.71
CA GLY A 51 4.03 2.62 -10.44
C GLY A 51 4.82 3.66 -11.21
N ALA A 52 6.14 3.49 -11.19
CA ALA A 52 7.07 4.24 -12.03
C ALA A 52 7.23 3.56 -13.41
N GLU A 53 7.91 4.25 -14.33
CA GLU A 53 8.12 3.77 -15.70
C GLU A 53 8.89 2.44 -15.75
N ASP A 54 9.88 2.25 -14.86
CA ASP A 54 10.67 1.02 -14.80
C ASP A 54 9.81 -0.20 -14.46
N ARG A 55 8.84 -0.05 -13.54
CA ARG A 55 7.82 -1.06 -13.27
C ARG A 55 6.97 -1.34 -14.51
N ALA A 56 6.53 -0.31 -15.22
CA ALA A 56 5.72 -0.47 -16.42
C ALA A 56 6.48 -1.28 -17.48
N GLU A 57 7.77 -1.01 -17.69
CA GLU A 57 8.61 -1.77 -18.62
C GLU A 57 8.82 -3.23 -18.19
N ARG A 58 8.99 -3.50 -16.90
CA ARG A 58 9.08 -4.87 -16.38
C ARG A 58 7.77 -5.64 -16.61
N ILE A 59 6.63 -5.03 -16.30
CA ILE A 59 5.31 -5.65 -16.51
C ILE A 59 5.02 -5.91 -18.00
N LYS A 60 5.39 -5.01 -18.90
CA LYS A 60 5.23 -5.25 -20.35
C LYS A 60 6.01 -6.49 -20.81
N LYS A 61 7.19 -6.73 -20.25
CA LYS A 61 7.99 -7.94 -20.53
C LYS A 61 7.33 -9.21 -19.97
N THR A 62 6.75 -9.17 -18.76
CA THR A 62 6.02 -10.33 -18.21
C THR A 62 4.76 -10.63 -19.01
N ILE A 63 4.06 -9.60 -19.49
CA ILE A 63 2.90 -9.76 -20.38
C ILE A 63 3.32 -10.41 -21.70
N ALA A 64 4.45 -10.01 -22.29
CA ALA A 64 4.94 -10.66 -23.51
C ALA A 64 5.24 -12.16 -23.30
N LEU A 65 5.75 -12.54 -22.12
CA LEU A 65 5.90 -13.95 -21.76
C LEU A 65 4.55 -14.65 -21.60
N PHE A 66 3.59 -14.00 -20.95
CA PHE A 66 2.23 -14.52 -20.79
C PHE A 66 1.57 -14.77 -22.15
N GLU A 67 1.56 -13.79 -23.05
CA GLU A 67 0.94 -13.93 -24.38
C GLU A 67 1.64 -14.96 -25.25
N LYS A 68 2.93 -15.25 -25.01
CA LYS A 68 3.63 -16.36 -25.67
C LYS A 68 3.15 -17.71 -25.15
N LYS A 69 2.89 -17.84 -23.84
CA LYS A 69 2.37 -19.06 -23.20
C LYS A 69 0.88 -19.28 -23.49
N TYR A 70 0.12 -18.20 -23.60
CA TYR A 70 -1.32 -18.17 -23.86
C TYR A 70 -1.65 -17.33 -25.09
N PRO A 71 -1.38 -17.82 -26.32
CA PRO A 71 -1.48 -17.02 -27.55
C PRO A 71 -2.90 -16.51 -27.86
N LYS A 72 -3.93 -17.13 -27.28
CA LYS A 72 -5.35 -16.75 -27.41
C LYS A 72 -5.81 -15.75 -26.36
N ILE A 73 -4.95 -15.31 -25.46
CA ILE A 73 -5.25 -14.27 -24.47
C ILE A 73 -4.35 -13.08 -24.73
N LYS A 74 -4.95 -11.93 -25.02
CA LYS A 74 -4.27 -10.65 -25.22
C LYS A 74 -4.48 -9.71 -24.05
N VAL A 75 -3.45 -8.94 -23.69
CA VAL A 75 -3.50 -8.04 -22.54
C VAL A 75 -3.36 -6.60 -23.00
N LYS A 76 -4.41 -5.80 -22.81
CA LYS A 76 -4.36 -4.34 -22.98
C LYS A 76 -4.00 -3.67 -21.67
N THR A 77 -2.99 -2.82 -21.69
CA THR A 77 -2.40 -2.24 -20.48
C THR A 77 -2.78 -0.78 -20.26
N ASP A 78 -2.93 -0.39 -18.99
CA ASP A 78 -3.09 1.00 -18.56
C ASP A 78 -2.32 1.25 -17.27
N PHE A 79 -1.32 2.13 -17.29
CA PHE A 79 -0.56 2.47 -16.09
C PHE A 79 -0.61 3.96 -15.80
N GLN A 80 -0.57 4.30 -14.52
CA GLN A 80 -0.55 5.68 -14.02
C GLN A 80 0.35 5.77 -12.79
N VAL A 81 0.73 6.98 -12.39
CA VAL A 81 1.26 7.21 -11.03
C VAL A 81 0.15 6.99 -9.99
N TYR A 82 0.52 6.67 -8.75
CA TYR A 82 -0.41 6.19 -7.72
C TYR A 82 -1.69 7.05 -7.52
N PRO A 83 -1.61 8.40 -7.38
CA PRO A 83 -2.82 9.20 -7.19
C PRO A 83 -3.74 9.19 -8.41
N ASP A 84 -3.17 9.26 -9.62
CA ASP A 84 -3.90 9.29 -10.87
C ASP A 84 -4.54 7.93 -11.19
N PHE A 85 -3.86 6.84 -10.83
CA PHE A 85 -4.40 5.49 -10.91
C PHE A 85 -5.73 5.39 -10.17
N TRP A 86 -5.76 5.73 -8.88
CA TRP A 86 -6.97 5.61 -8.07
C TRP A 86 -8.06 6.56 -8.52
N LYS A 87 -7.72 7.79 -8.95
CA LYS A 87 -8.69 8.72 -9.52
C LYS A 87 -9.36 8.12 -10.76
N LYS A 88 -8.56 7.60 -11.70
CA LYS A 88 -9.05 6.99 -12.95
C LYS A 88 -9.85 5.71 -12.68
N PHE A 89 -9.33 4.82 -11.83
CA PHE A 89 -9.98 3.57 -11.46
C PHE A 89 -11.34 3.83 -10.81
N ASN A 90 -11.45 4.80 -9.90
CA ASN A 90 -12.72 5.17 -9.27
C ASN A 90 -13.78 5.64 -10.28
N THR A 91 -13.38 6.43 -11.28
CA THR A 91 -14.26 6.85 -12.38
C THR A 91 -14.71 5.65 -13.21
N GLN A 92 -13.79 4.76 -13.58
CA GLN A 92 -14.08 3.56 -14.37
C GLN A 92 -15.01 2.58 -13.62
N ALA A 93 -14.73 2.32 -12.33
CA ALA A 93 -15.53 1.45 -11.48
C ALA A 93 -16.95 1.99 -11.29
N SER A 94 -17.10 3.29 -10.98
CA SER A 94 -18.40 3.95 -10.84
C SER A 94 -19.17 4.02 -12.17
N GLY A 95 -18.45 4.17 -13.29
CA GLY A 95 -19.01 4.12 -14.64
C GLY A 95 -19.35 2.71 -15.13
N GLY A 96 -19.13 1.68 -14.32
CA GLY A 96 -19.45 0.29 -14.67
C GLY A 96 -18.49 -0.35 -15.68
N ASN A 97 -17.31 0.23 -15.89
CA ASN A 97 -16.30 -0.25 -16.84
C ASN A 97 -14.86 -0.35 -16.25
N PRO A 98 -14.67 -0.93 -15.05
CA PRO A 98 -13.33 -1.15 -14.48
C PRO A 98 -12.51 -2.12 -15.35
N PRO A 99 -11.16 -2.05 -15.32
CA PRO A 99 -10.30 -3.05 -15.96
C PRO A 99 -10.57 -4.46 -15.43
N ASP A 100 -10.28 -5.48 -16.23
CA ASP A 100 -10.54 -6.88 -15.89
C ASP A 100 -9.65 -7.37 -14.74
N VAL A 101 -8.37 -6.97 -14.77
CA VAL A 101 -7.37 -7.18 -13.72
C VAL A 101 -6.80 -5.83 -13.34
N PHE A 102 -6.53 -5.64 -12.06
CA PHE A 102 -5.85 -4.44 -11.60
C PHE A 102 -5.01 -4.68 -10.36
N GLN A 103 -3.95 -3.89 -10.24
CA GLN A 103 -3.19 -3.81 -9.00
C GLN A 103 -4.08 -3.20 -7.92
N ASN A 104 -4.06 -3.79 -6.72
CA ASN A 104 -4.89 -3.39 -5.58
C ASN A 104 -4.07 -3.43 -4.28
N ALA A 105 -4.62 -2.91 -3.19
CA ALA A 105 -4.02 -2.94 -1.86
C ALA A 105 -5.08 -3.20 -0.79
N ILE A 106 -4.65 -3.68 0.38
CA ILE A 106 -5.55 -4.18 1.44
C ILE A 106 -6.60 -3.16 1.87
N GLY A 107 -6.22 -1.88 2.05
CA GLY A 107 -7.13 -0.80 2.45
C GLY A 107 -8.25 -0.49 1.45
N PHE A 108 -8.20 -1.04 0.23
CA PHE A 108 -9.21 -0.85 -0.80
C PHE A 108 -10.13 -2.06 -1.01
N LEU A 109 -9.83 -3.23 -0.43
CA LEU A 109 -10.60 -4.46 -0.66
C LEU A 109 -12.06 -4.31 -0.23
N ARG A 110 -12.33 -4.03 1.06
CA ARG A 110 -13.71 -3.85 1.56
C ARG A 110 -14.45 -2.72 0.85
N LYS A 111 -13.76 -1.61 0.55
CA LYS A 111 -14.33 -0.47 -0.19
C LYS A 111 -14.88 -0.86 -1.56
N TYR A 112 -14.14 -1.68 -2.31
CA TYR A 112 -14.56 -2.11 -3.65
C TYR A 112 -15.46 -3.35 -3.62
N ASP A 113 -15.35 -4.22 -2.61
CA ASP A 113 -16.31 -5.32 -2.40
C ASP A 113 -17.70 -4.79 -2.03
N ALA A 114 -17.78 -3.81 -1.12
CA ALA A 114 -19.04 -3.16 -0.74
C ALA A 114 -19.74 -2.49 -1.94
N LYS A 115 -18.97 -2.11 -2.97
CA LYS A 115 -19.47 -1.57 -4.25
C LYS A 115 -19.69 -2.64 -5.33
N ASN A 116 -19.54 -3.91 -4.97
CA ASN A 116 -19.70 -5.07 -5.85
C ASN A 116 -18.80 -5.00 -7.11
N VAL A 117 -17.58 -4.46 -6.94
CA VAL A 117 -16.59 -4.31 -8.02
C VAL A 117 -15.69 -5.55 -8.11
N LEU A 118 -15.36 -6.17 -6.98
CA LEU A 118 -14.38 -7.26 -6.91
C LEU A 118 -15.03 -8.62 -7.24
N LEU A 119 -14.35 -9.40 -8.06
CA LEU A 119 -14.67 -10.81 -8.30
C LEU A 119 -14.13 -11.63 -7.12
N ASP A 120 -14.97 -12.51 -6.56
CA ASP A 120 -14.50 -13.54 -5.65
C ASP A 120 -13.77 -14.63 -6.45
N LEU A 121 -12.46 -14.74 -6.22
CA LEU A 121 -11.57 -15.64 -6.94
C LEU A 121 -11.63 -17.09 -6.43
N ASN A 122 -12.32 -17.37 -5.32
CA ASN A 122 -12.46 -18.74 -4.80
C ASN A 122 -13.01 -19.70 -5.86
N ALA A 123 -14.02 -19.28 -6.63
CA ALA A 123 -14.56 -20.08 -7.72
C ALA A 123 -13.53 -20.41 -8.82
N GLN A 124 -12.51 -19.56 -9.01
CA GLN A 124 -11.43 -19.81 -9.96
C GLN A 124 -10.35 -20.72 -9.38
N VAL A 125 -10.15 -20.70 -8.07
CA VAL A 125 -9.31 -21.67 -7.35
C VAL A 125 -9.93 -23.06 -7.44
N GLU A 126 -11.21 -23.21 -7.11
CA GLU A 126 -11.94 -24.47 -7.21
C GLU A 126 -11.95 -25.05 -8.64
N ALA A 127 -12.03 -24.17 -9.65
CA ALA A 127 -11.97 -24.55 -11.06
C ALA A 127 -10.54 -24.90 -11.55
N GLY A 128 -9.51 -24.73 -10.71
CA GLY A 128 -8.12 -25.00 -11.06
C GLY A 128 -7.48 -23.98 -12.02
N ASN A 129 -8.05 -22.77 -12.12
CA ASN A 129 -7.51 -21.69 -12.95
C ASN A 129 -6.52 -20.78 -12.20
N LEU A 130 -6.45 -20.90 -10.87
CA LEU A 130 -5.58 -20.15 -9.98
C LEU A 130 -5.16 -21.06 -8.82
N SER A 131 -3.86 -21.15 -8.54
CA SER A 131 -3.36 -21.86 -7.35
C SER A 131 -3.17 -20.90 -6.17
N LEU A 132 -3.36 -21.42 -4.95
CA LEU A 132 -2.93 -20.78 -3.70
C LEU A 132 -1.77 -21.53 -3.03
N ASP A 133 -1.23 -22.54 -3.71
CA ASP A 133 -0.16 -23.36 -3.17
C ASP A 133 1.21 -22.67 -3.32
N GLY A 134 2.10 -22.94 -2.38
CA GLY A 134 3.49 -22.47 -2.47
C GLY A 134 3.70 -21.00 -2.13
N PHE A 135 2.70 -20.32 -1.56
CA PHE A 135 2.89 -19.01 -0.93
C PHE A 135 3.80 -19.11 0.31
N ARG A 136 4.58 -18.06 0.54
CA ARG A 136 5.43 -17.91 1.72
C ARG A 136 4.60 -17.39 2.88
N ALA A 137 4.84 -17.93 4.08
CA ALA A 137 4.41 -17.33 5.35
C ALA A 137 2.92 -16.95 5.45
N GLY A 138 2.02 -17.72 4.83
CA GLY A 138 0.58 -17.47 4.90
C GLY A 138 0.09 -16.30 4.03
N LEU A 139 0.93 -15.78 3.13
CA LEU A 139 0.58 -14.66 2.25
C LEU A 139 -0.67 -14.92 1.40
N GLU A 140 -1.00 -16.17 1.07
CA GLU A 140 -2.20 -16.51 0.31
C GLU A 140 -3.49 -15.98 0.95
N LYS A 141 -3.50 -15.74 2.27
CA LYS A 141 -4.65 -15.22 3.03
C LYS A 141 -4.71 -13.69 3.08
N PHE A 142 -3.68 -12.99 2.64
CA PHE A 142 -3.58 -11.53 2.79
C PHE A 142 -4.66 -10.78 2.00
N GLY A 143 -5.12 -11.35 0.88
CA GLY A 143 -6.22 -10.79 0.08
C GLY A 143 -7.60 -11.36 0.39
N GLU A 144 -7.74 -12.13 1.47
CA GLU A 144 -9.01 -12.68 1.92
C GLU A 144 -9.79 -11.66 2.76
N VAL A 145 -11.07 -11.49 2.44
CA VAL A 145 -11.98 -10.61 3.18
C VAL A 145 -13.31 -11.34 3.30
N ASP A 146 -13.78 -11.54 4.53
CA ASP A 146 -15.08 -12.14 4.84
C ASP A 146 -15.31 -13.49 4.14
N GLY A 147 -14.25 -14.31 4.07
CA GLY A 147 -14.24 -15.62 3.41
C GLY A 147 -14.14 -15.58 1.88
N LYS A 148 -14.05 -14.39 1.26
CA LYS A 148 -13.85 -14.22 -0.18
C LYS A 148 -12.40 -13.93 -0.50
N LEU A 149 -11.87 -14.55 -1.56
CA LEU A 149 -10.56 -14.22 -2.10
C LEU A 149 -10.69 -13.03 -3.07
N LEU A 150 -10.37 -11.82 -2.60
CA LEU A 150 -10.59 -10.58 -3.35
C LEU A 150 -9.31 -10.00 -3.98
N GLY A 151 -8.15 -10.57 -3.64
CA GLY A 151 -6.90 -10.28 -4.28
C GLY A 151 -5.86 -11.35 -4.04
N VAL A 152 -4.90 -11.46 -4.95
CA VAL A 152 -3.78 -12.41 -4.85
C VAL A 152 -2.48 -11.62 -4.71
N PRO A 153 -1.76 -11.73 -3.57
CA PRO A 153 -0.51 -11.01 -3.37
C PRO A 153 0.55 -11.42 -4.38
N VAL A 154 1.33 -10.44 -4.84
CA VAL A 154 2.46 -10.70 -5.75
C VAL A 154 3.81 -10.57 -5.05
N GLY A 155 3.83 -10.01 -3.85
CA GLY A 155 5.02 -9.91 -3.01
C GLY A 155 4.68 -9.68 -1.55
N SER A 156 5.71 -9.54 -0.74
CA SER A 156 5.69 -9.13 0.65
C SER A 156 6.63 -7.95 0.87
N ASN A 157 6.24 -7.13 1.85
CA ASN A 157 7.09 -6.19 2.56
C ASN A 157 6.82 -6.40 4.05
N SER A 158 7.71 -5.90 4.90
CA SER A 158 7.43 -5.69 6.32
C SER A 158 7.96 -4.36 6.84
N MET A 159 7.40 -3.89 7.94
CA MET A 159 7.91 -2.69 8.62
C MET A 159 9.22 -3.02 9.33
N ALA A 160 10.19 -2.14 9.17
CA ALA A 160 11.50 -2.26 9.76
C ALA A 160 11.99 -0.92 10.30
N LEU A 161 13.08 -0.96 11.05
CA LEU A 161 13.87 0.21 11.36
C LEU A 161 15.06 0.27 10.40
N VAL A 162 15.06 1.22 9.46
CA VAL A 162 16.26 1.49 8.65
C VAL A 162 17.26 2.24 9.50
N ILE A 163 18.52 1.83 9.50
CA ILE A 163 19.59 2.40 10.32
C ILE A 163 20.81 2.82 9.51
N ASP A 164 21.46 3.90 9.94
CA ASP A 164 22.84 4.27 9.56
C ASP A 164 23.82 3.44 10.40
N LYS A 165 24.32 2.33 9.84
CA LYS A 165 25.09 1.31 10.58
C LYS A 165 26.35 1.90 11.25
N PRO A 166 27.16 2.75 10.58
CA PRO A 166 28.30 3.39 11.25
C PRO A 166 27.92 4.23 12.47
N VAL A 167 26.80 4.96 12.42
CA VAL A 167 26.34 5.78 13.54
C VAL A 167 25.87 4.94 14.73
N TYR A 168 25.11 3.88 14.46
CA TYR A 168 24.71 2.92 15.48
C TYR A 168 25.94 2.26 16.13
N THR A 169 26.89 1.80 15.32
CA THR A 169 28.15 1.18 15.78
C THR A 169 28.98 2.14 16.63
N LYS A 170 29.22 3.37 16.17
CA LYS A 170 29.95 4.42 16.91
C LYS A 170 29.30 4.71 18.27
N SER A 171 27.98 4.62 18.34
CA SER A 171 27.22 4.88 19.56
C SER A 171 27.21 3.69 20.53
N GLY A 172 27.68 2.52 20.08
CA GLY A 172 27.59 1.26 20.84
C GLY A 172 26.15 0.76 20.95
N VAL A 173 25.33 1.03 19.93
CA VAL A 173 23.95 0.57 19.83
C VAL A 173 23.92 -0.62 18.88
N LYS A 174 23.37 -1.73 19.35
CA LYS A 174 23.14 -2.94 18.57
C LYS A 174 21.67 -3.34 18.72
N PRO A 175 20.82 -3.06 17.71
CA PRO A 175 19.44 -3.53 17.70
C PRO A 175 19.43 -5.05 17.60
N GLU A 176 18.60 -5.70 18.42
CA GLU A 176 18.45 -7.15 18.43
C GLU A 176 16.96 -7.50 18.52
N GLN A 177 16.61 -8.71 18.07
CA GLN A 177 15.23 -9.20 18.15
C GLN A 177 14.78 -9.19 19.62
N GLY A 178 13.56 -8.71 19.86
CA GLY A 178 13.01 -8.62 21.22
C GLY A 178 13.50 -7.44 22.06
N TRP A 179 14.25 -6.49 21.50
CA TRP A 179 14.48 -5.23 22.22
C TRP A 179 13.17 -4.48 22.44
N THR A 180 13.08 -3.78 23.56
CA THR A 180 11.87 -3.08 23.98
C THR A 180 11.84 -1.63 23.48
N TRP A 181 10.67 -1.00 23.52
CA TRP A 181 10.55 0.45 23.29
C TRP A 181 11.41 1.29 24.26
N ASP A 182 11.64 0.81 25.48
CA ASP A 182 12.53 1.48 26.45
C ASP A 182 14.00 1.32 26.05
N ASP A 183 14.40 0.15 25.56
CA ASP A 183 15.74 -0.08 25.00
C ASP A 183 15.98 0.82 23.77
N PHE A 184 14.97 0.95 22.91
CA PHE A 184 14.98 1.86 21.77
C PHE A 184 15.19 3.30 22.22
N ASP A 185 14.38 3.81 23.15
CA ASP A 185 14.48 5.19 23.64
C ASP A 185 15.86 5.45 24.30
N ALA A 186 16.40 4.48 25.04
CA ALA A 186 17.75 4.55 25.60
C ALA A 186 18.84 4.54 24.51
N ALA A 187 18.67 3.75 23.46
CA ALA A 187 19.56 3.74 22.30
C ALA A 187 19.55 5.07 21.55
N MET A 188 18.38 5.68 21.34
CA MET A 188 18.28 6.97 20.65
C MET A 188 18.99 8.08 21.44
N LYS A 189 18.93 8.05 22.78
CA LYS A 189 19.70 8.95 23.66
C LYS A 189 21.20 8.75 23.48
N LYS A 190 21.68 7.50 23.48
CA LYS A 190 23.11 7.21 23.23
C LYS A 190 23.59 7.74 21.88
N ILE A 191 22.77 7.61 20.83
CA ILE A 191 23.09 8.11 19.50
C ILE A 191 23.17 9.65 19.51
N ARG A 192 22.17 10.32 20.09
CA ARG A 192 22.20 11.78 20.28
C ARG A 192 23.48 12.23 20.97
N ASP A 193 23.83 11.60 22.09
CA ASP A 193 24.94 12.03 22.94
C ASP A 193 26.32 11.73 22.31
N LYS A 194 26.47 10.62 21.58
CA LYS A 194 27.76 10.19 21.01
C LYS A 194 27.99 10.58 19.55
N ALA A 195 26.92 10.71 18.78
CA ALA A 195 26.99 11.00 17.35
C ALA A 195 26.49 12.41 16.99
N GLY A 196 25.84 13.13 17.90
CA GLY A 196 25.33 14.48 17.64
C GLY A 196 24.19 14.54 16.61
N ARG A 197 23.56 13.39 16.32
CA ARG A 197 22.40 13.23 15.43
C ARG A 197 21.22 12.74 16.26
N ALA A 198 19.99 13.08 15.86
CA ALA A 198 18.84 12.41 16.45
C ALA A 198 18.94 10.89 16.21
N GLY A 199 18.46 10.10 17.16
CA GLY A 199 18.49 8.65 17.03
C GLY A 199 17.59 8.15 15.91
N ASP A 200 16.41 8.76 15.76
CA ASP A 200 15.40 8.39 14.76
C ASP A 200 14.72 9.63 14.13
N SER A 201 14.10 9.47 12.96
CA SER A 201 13.37 10.54 12.28
C SER A 201 12.06 10.95 12.99
N GLY A 202 11.53 10.08 13.85
CA GLY A 202 10.29 10.28 14.60
C GLY A 202 9.15 9.36 14.13
N MET A 203 8.15 9.20 15.00
CA MET A 203 7.09 8.19 14.86
C MET A 203 5.70 8.73 14.50
N TYR A 204 5.52 10.06 14.44
CA TYR A 204 4.20 10.71 14.35
C TYR A 204 3.32 10.22 13.19
N GLY A 205 3.88 10.21 11.98
CA GLY A 205 3.15 9.95 10.74
C GLY A 205 3.21 8.51 10.25
N VAL A 206 3.83 7.60 11.02
CA VAL A 206 4.04 6.21 10.61
C VAL A 206 2.87 5.36 11.12
N MET A 207 1.72 5.46 10.47
CA MET A 207 0.49 4.79 10.89
C MET A 207 0.68 3.28 11.10
N TYR A 208 1.37 2.61 10.16
CA TYR A 208 1.64 1.18 10.26
C TYR A 208 2.53 0.85 11.46
N LEU A 209 3.48 1.71 11.86
CA LEU A 209 4.23 1.51 13.10
C LEU A 209 3.32 1.59 14.34
N TYR A 210 2.36 2.51 14.32
CA TYR A 210 1.37 2.63 15.38
C TYR A 210 0.41 1.42 15.42
N ASP A 211 0.00 0.87 14.27
CA ASP A 211 -0.72 -0.41 14.21
C ASP A 211 0.08 -1.52 14.88
N LEU A 212 1.37 -1.67 14.55
CA LEU A 212 2.23 -2.67 15.18
C LEU A 212 2.33 -2.46 16.69
N TYR A 213 2.53 -1.22 17.16
CA TYR A 213 2.51 -0.89 18.59
C TYR A 213 1.18 -1.29 19.26
N LEU A 214 0.04 -1.01 18.63
CA LEU A 214 -1.28 -1.41 19.13
C LEU A 214 -1.40 -2.94 19.23
N ARG A 215 -0.93 -3.67 18.21
CA ARG A 215 -0.98 -5.14 18.16
C ARG A 215 -0.13 -5.81 19.22
N GLN A 216 1.04 -5.24 19.51
CA GLN A 216 1.86 -5.64 20.65
C GLN A 216 1.10 -5.55 21.98
N ASN A 217 0.08 -4.69 22.06
CA ASN A 217 -0.78 -4.48 23.23
C ASN A 217 -2.18 -5.12 23.09
N GLY A 218 -2.38 -6.04 22.13
CA GLY A 218 -3.67 -6.73 21.94
C GLY A 218 -4.77 -5.88 21.32
N LYS A 219 -4.41 -4.76 20.68
CA LYS A 219 -5.30 -3.87 19.92
C LYS A 219 -4.94 -3.92 18.42
N ALA A 220 -5.56 -3.06 17.63
CA ALA A 220 -5.21 -2.87 16.22
C ALA A 220 -5.56 -1.44 15.80
N PHE A 221 -4.96 -0.93 14.73
CA PHE A 221 -5.40 0.34 14.16
C PHE A 221 -6.82 0.22 13.61
N PHE A 222 -7.07 -0.82 12.81
CA PHE A 222 -8.37 -1.16 12.28
C PHE A 222 -8.86 -2.51 12.79
N THR A 223 -10.18 -2.59 12.93
CA THR A 223 -10.98 -3.80 13.12
C THR A 223 -12.04 -3.86 12.02
N GLU A 224 -12.80 -4.95 11.96
CA GLU A 224 -13.92 -5.05 11.04
C GLU A 224 -14.94 -3.91 11.20
N ASP A 225 -15.13 -3.43 12.43
CA ASP A 225 -16.15 -2.43 12.78
C ASP A 225 -15.65 -0.97 12.77
N GLY A 226 -14.35 -0.73 12.54
CA GLY A 226 -13.78 0.62 12.58
C GLY A 226 -12.40 0.68 13.24
N LEU A 227 -12.14 1.76 13.98
CA LEU A 227 -10.87 1.93 14.72
C LEU A 227 -10.79 0.94 15.89
N GLY A 228 -9.66 0.26 16.04
CA GLY A 228 -9.42 -0.72 17.12
C GLY A 228 -8.77 -0.15 18.38
N PHE A 229 -8.79 1.17 18.56
CA PHE A 229 -8.13 1.88 19.65
C PHE A 229 -8.91 3.13 20.08
N THR A 230 -8.53 3.69 21.21
CA THR A 230 -9.22 4.83 21.84
C THR A 230 -8.50 6.15 21.65
N GLU A 231 -9.18 7.27 21.91
CA GLU A 231 -8.54 8.60 21.95
C GLU A 231 -7.35 8.64 22.92
N ALA A 232 -7.45 7.93 24.06
CA ALA A 232 -6.39 7.85 25.06
C ALA A 232 -5.13 7.17 24.51
N ASP A 233 -5.30 6.08 23.74
CA ASP A 233 -4.18 5.36 23.12
C ASP A 233 -3.42 6.26 22.13
N LEU A 234 -4.17 6.98 21.28
CA LEU A 234 -3.57 7.88 20.30
C LEU A 234 -2.90 9.08 20.95
N LYS A 235 -3.53 9.63 22.00
CA LYS A 235 -2.96 10.70 22.81
C LYS A 235 -1.62 10.27 23.42
N GLU A 236 -1.54 9.06 23.97
CA GLU A 236 -0.29 8.51 24.53
C GLU A 236 0.81 8.42 23.46
N TRP A 237 0.50 7.83 22.30
CA TRP A 237 1.44 7.68 21.19
C TRP A 237 2.01 9.02 20.70
N TRP A 238 1.13 10.00 20.42
CA TRP A 238 1.57 11.31 19.98
C TRP A 238 2.24 12.14 21.07
N THR A 239 1.86 11.98 22.34
CA THR A 239 2.59 12.61 23.45
C THR A 239 4.01 12.04 23.59
N LYS A 240 4.17 10.73 23.42
CA LYS A 240 5.49 10.09 23.38
C LYS A 240 6.35 10.65 22.24
N ALA A 241 5.78 10.77 21.05
CA ALA A 241 6.45 11.37 19.89
C ALA A 241 6.87 12.83 20.15
N GLU A 242 6.01 13.64 20.79
CA GLU A 242 6.32 15.03 21.15
C GLU A 242 7.48 15.13 22.13
N LYS A 243 7.46 14.27 23.16
CA LYS A 243 8.52 14.17 24.15
C LYS A 243 9.85 13.81 23.49
N GLY A 244 9.86 12.86 22.55
CA GLY A 244 11.09 12.47 21.86
C GLY A 244 11.71 13.58 21.01
N ILE A 245 10.90 14.45 20.40
CA ILE A 245 11.39 15.66 19.72
C ILE A 245 11.98 16.64 20.75
N LYS A 246 11.26 16.90 21.86
CA LYS A 246 11.72 17.82 22.92
C LYS A 246 13.03 17.36 23.57
N GLU A 247 13.22 16.05 23.72
CA GLU A 247 14.46 15.45 24.21
C GLU A 247 15.56 15.37 23.13
N GLY A 248 15.27 15.73 21.87
CA GLY A 248 16.22 15.67 20.75
C GLY A 248 16.61 14.25 20.33
N ILE A 249 15.87 13.24 20.76
CA ILE A 249 16.07 11.84 20.34
C ILE A 249 15.41 11.56 18.98
N TYR A 250 14.38 12.35 18.64
CA TYR A 250 13.82 12.41 17.29
C TYR A 250 14.23 13.69 16.57
N ALA A 251 14.40 13.61 15.25
CA ALA A 251 14.77 14.74 14.43
C ALA A 251 13.67 15.83 14.47
N ASP A 252 14.09 17.09 14.37
CA ASP A 252 13.18 18.23 14.28
C ASP A 252 12.37 18.14 12.96
N PRO A 253 11.02 17.98 13.02
CA PRO A 253 10.20 17.83 11.84
C PRO A 253 10.27 19.00 10.87
N LYS A 254 10.56 20.22 11.36
CA LYS A 254 10.71 21.40 10.51
C LYS A 254 11.99 21.31 9.67
N LYS A 255 13.06 20.73 10.20
CA LYS A 255 14.29 20.46 9.44
C LYS A 255 14.09 19.32 8.46
N VAL A 256 13.43 18.24 8.90
CA VAL A 256 13.10 17.10 8.03
C VAL A 256 12.23 17.54 6.84
N ALA A 257 11.25 18.43 7.06
CA ALA A 257 10.42 18.95 5.98
C ALA A 257 11.22 19.70 4.90
N GLN A 258 12.34 20.33 5.26
CA GLN A 258 13.20 21.08 4.33
C GLN A 258 14.10 20.17 3.48
N THR A 259 14.29 18.90 3.85
CA THR A 259 15.15 17.97 3.10
C THR A 259 14.39 17.21 2.01
N LYS A 260 13.05 17.25 2.02
CA LYS A 260 12.22 16.50 1.06
C LYS A 260 12.61 16.88 -0.40
N PRO A 261 12.70 15.90 -1.31
CA PRO A 261 12.27 14.51 -1.16
C PRO A 261 13.26 13.58 -0.43
N LYS A 262 14.45 14.07 -0.05
CA LYS A 262 15.48 13.28 0.63
C LYS A 262 15.06 12.90 2.06
N SER A 263 15.26 11.64 2.44
CA SER A 263 14.98 11.11 3.78
C SER A 263 15.83 11.78 4.87
N ALA A 264 15.32 11.79 6.11
CA ALA A 264 16.02 12.39 7.25
C ALA A 264 17.34 11.66 7.58
N VAL A 265 17.36 10.34 7.36
CA VAL A 265 18.55 9.50 7.55
C VAL A 265 19.61 9.82 6.51
N ALA A 266 19.24 9.88 5.22
CA ALA A 266 20.19 10.23 4.16
C ALA A 266 20.66 11.69 4.25
N ALA A 267 19.84 12.59 4.82
CA ALA A 267 20.17 13.99 5.08
C ALA A 267 20.97 14.20 6.38
N GLU A 268 21.34 13.11 7.06
CA GLU A 268 22.15 13.11 8.29
C GLU A 268 21.47 13.80 9.49
N LEU A 269 20.16 14.02 9.44
CA LEU A 269 19.39 14.61 10.54
C LEU A 269 19.03 13.58 11.62
N ALA A 270 18.82 12.33 11.22
CA ALA A 270 18.48 11.19 12.08
C ALA A 270 19.38 10.00 11.76
N ALA A 271 19.62 9.10 12.71
CA ALA A 271 20.38 7.87 12.48
C ALA A 271 19.51 6.68 12.07
N GLY A 272 18.21 6.71 12.37
CA GLY A 272 17.24 5.69 12.01
C GLY A 272 15.93 6.27 11.49
N GLU A 273 15.14 5.42 10.83
CA GLU A 273 13.79 5.74 10.38
C GLU A 273 12.95 4.46 10.27
N PHE A 274 11.77 4.46 10.88
CA PHE A 274 10.79 3.40 10.70
C PHE A 274 10.12 3.51 9.32
N THR A 275 10.19 2.44 8.53
CA THR A 275 9.57 2.39 7.21
C THR A 275 9.39 0.96 6.73
N TRP A 276 8.77 0.77 5.56
CA TRP A 276 8.75 -0.53 4.91
C TRP A 276 10.16 -0.90 4.43
N ASP A 277 10.58 -2.13 4.68
CA ASP A 277 11.89 -2.67 4.35
C ASP A 277 12.31 -2.46 2.89
N ASN A 278 11.39 -2.59 1.94
CA ASN A 278 11.62 -2.36 0.52
C ASN A 278 12.10 -0.93 0.22
N PHE A 279 11.80 0.05 1.07
CA PHE A 279 12.32 1.41 0.92
C PHE A 279 13.80 1.55 1.26
N THR A 280 14.46 0.54 1.83
CA THR A 280 15.91 0.55 2.11
C THR A 280 16.74 0.90 0.87
N VAL A 281 16.28 0.48 -0.32
CA VAL A 281 16.93 0.78 -1.60
C VAL A 281 17.13 2.29 -1.80
N ARG A 282 16.17 3.13 -1.38
CA ARG A 282 16.26 4.58 -1.56
C ARG A 282 17.39 5.23 -0.76
N TYR A 283 17.72 4.69 0.43
CA TYR A 283 18.72 5.32 1.28
C TYR A 283 20.11 5.20 0.66
N THR A 284 20.38 4.11 -0.07
CA THR A 284 21.63 3.96 -0.81
C THR A 284 21.77 4.91 -2.01
N SER A 285 20.66 5.34 -2.62
CA SER A 285 20.70 6.32 -3.72
C SER A 285 20.70 7.77 -3.22
N GLU A 286 20.05 8.04 -2.10
CA GLU A 286 19.96 9.38 -1.50
C GLU A 286 21.16 9.75 -0.62
N GLY A 287 21.74 8.75 0.03
CA GLY A 287 22.72 8.86 1.11
C GLY A 287 24.14 8.51 0.70
N LYS A 288 25.06 8.63 1.65
CA LYS A 288 26.49 8.32 1.47
C LYS A 288 27.02 7.33 2.51
N SER A 289 26.19 6.93 3.48
CA SER A 289 26.56 5.97 4.53
C SER A 289 26.23 4.55 4.12
N GLU A 290 26.56 3.60 4.99
CA GLU A 290 26.09 2.22 4.90
C GLU A 290 24.79 2.07 5.70
N TYR A 291 23.71 1.75 5.00
CA TYR A 291 22.38 1.58 5.60
C TYR A 291 22.06 0.09 5.81
N GLY A 292 21.23 -0.19 6.81
CA GLY A 292 20.80 -1.55 7.13
C GLY A 292 19.39 -1.59 7.70
N LEU A 293 18.88 -2.80 7.86
CA LEU A 293 17.61 -3.07 8.51
C LEU A 293 17.85 -3.58 9.93
N ALA A 294 17.02 -3.11 10.85
CA ALA A 294 16.96 -3.52 12.24
C ALA A 294 15.53 -3.92 12.60
N PRO A 295 15.35 -4.83 13.57
CA PRO A 295 14.02 -5.19 14.06
C PRO A 295 13.33 -4.00 14.71
N ILE A 296 12.01 -3.95 14.58
CA ILE A 296 11.20 -2.97 15.31
C ILE A 296 11.21 -3.31 16.81
N PRO A 297 11.11 -2.30 17.70
CA PRO A 297 10.96 -2.55 19.13
C PRO A 297 9.63 -3.24 19.47
N THR A 298 9.62 -3.90 20.62
CA THR A 298 8.47 -4.62 21.18
C THR A 298 8.05 -4.04 22.52
N THR A 299 6.84 -4.35 23.00
CA THR A 299 6.41 -3.96 24.35
C THR A 299 6.88 -4.94 25.42
N ASP A 300 6.99 -6.23 25.10
CA ASP A 300 7.22 -7.31 26.06
C ASP A 300 8.42 -8.21 25.72
N GLY A 301 9.19 -7.84 24.70
CA GLY A 301 10.33 -8.63 24.20
C GLY A 301 9.95 -9.79 23.29
N LYS A 302 8.66 -9.98 22.98
CA LYS A 302 8.15 -11.16 22.26
C LYS A 302 7.28 -10.78 21.08
N LYS A 303 6.17 -10.09 21.34
CA LYS A 303 5.21 -9.73 20.28
C LYS A 303 5.75 -8.56 19.49
N THR A 304 5.81 -8.71 18.17
CA THR A 304 6.19 -7.64 17.26
C THR A 304 4.95 -6.99 16.62
N GLY A 305 3.85 -7.73 16.51
CA GLY A 305 2.67 -7.35 15.74
C GLY A 305 2.87 -7.47 14.22
N GLN A 306 4.05 -7.88 13.76
CA GLN A 306 4.40 -7.83 12.35
C GLN A 306 3.58 -8.80 11.52
N TYR A 307 3.42 -8.43 10.25
CA TYR A 307 2.83 -9.25 9.21
C TYR A 307 3.63 -9.05 7.92
N LEU A 308 3.47 -9.97 6.98
CA LEU A 308 3.95 -9.79 5.62
C LEU A 308 2.80 -9.40 4.72
N GLY A 309 3.03 -8.41 3.87
CA GLY A 309 2.03 -7.94 2.94
C GLY A 309 2.58 -6.95 1.94
N SER A 310 2.06 -6.97 0.72
CA SER A 310 2.35 -5.99 -0.32
C SER A 310 1.07 -5.71 -1.11
N LEU A 311 1.24 -5.10 -2.27
CA LEU A 311 0.20 -5.01 -3.28
C LEU A 311 -0.18 -6.40 -3.82
N MET A 312 -1.39 -6.46 -4.37
CA MET A 312 -2.01 -7.67 -4.89
C MET A 312 -2.63 -7.42 -6.27
N LEU A 313 -3.04 -8.48 -6.95
CA LEU A 313 -3.87 -8.41 -8.15
C LEU A 313 -5.31 -8.77 -7.78
N SER A 314 -6.24 -7.89 -8.11
CA SER A 314 -7.67 -8.15 -8.01
C SER A 314 -8.29 -8.28 -9.40
N ALA A 315 -9.40 -9.00 -9.48
CA ALA A 315 -10.21 -9.14 -10.67
C ALA A 315 -11.53 -8.39 -10.53
N SER A 316 -12.02 -7.84 -11.64
CA SER A 316 -13.33 -7.19 -11.68
C SER A 316 -14.45 -8.21 -11.82
N LYS A 317 -15.50 -8.10 -11.00
CA LYS A 317 -16.73 -8.88 -11.14
C LYS A 317 -17.45 -8.68 -12.48
N ARG A 318 -17.13 -7.58 -13.18
CA ARG A 318 -17.72 -7.25 -14.49
C ARG A 318 -16.97 -7.86 -15.67
N THR A 319 -15.83 -8.54 -15.43
CA THR A 319 -15.12 -9.23 -16.51
C THR A 319 -16.02 -10.26 -17.17
N GLN A 320 -15.93 -10.37 -18.49
CA GLN A 320 -16.60 -11.43 -19.27
C GLN A 320 -15.70 -12.67 -19.41
N HIS A 321 -14.48 -12.62 -18.86
CA HIS A 321 -13.42 -13.60 -19.06
C HIS A 321 -12.77 -14.02 -17.73
N PRO A 322 -13.55 -14.48 -16.73
CA PRO A 322 -13.03 -14.74 -15.39
C PRO A 322 -11.95 -15.85 -15.35
N LYS A 323 -12.03 -16.81 -16.27
CA LYS A 323 -11.02 -17.87 -16.43
C LYS A 323 -9.69 -17.29 -16.90
N GLU A 324 -9.70 -16.54 -17.99
CA GLU A 324 -8.49 -15.95 -18.59
C GLU A 324 -7.84 -14.94 -17.64
N VAL A 325 -8.68 -14.21 -16.89
CA VAL A 325 -8.24 -13.31 -15.81
C VAL A 325 -7.52 -14.10 -14.70
N ALA A 326 -8.11 -15.19 -14.20
CA ALA A 326 -7.49 -16.02 -13.17
C ALA A 326 -6.16 -16.63 -13.66
N GLN A 327 -6.11 -17.13 -14.90
CA GLN A 327 -4.88 -17.65 -15.50
C GLN A 327 -3.79 -16.59 -15.63
N PHE A 328 -4.16 -15.34 -15.93
CA PHE A 328 -3.20 -14.23 -15.93
C PHE A 328 -2.67 -13.92 -14.53
N ILE A 329 -3.54 -13.86 -13.52
CA ILE A 329 -3.13 -13.65 -12.12
C ILE A 329 -2.22 -14.79 -11.66
N ASP A 330 -2.60 -16.03 -11.91
CA ASP A 330 -1.81 -17.23 -11.58
C ASP A 330 -0.41 -17.17 -12.19
N PHE A 331 -0.33 -16.86 -13.50
CA PHE A 331 0.95 -16.71 -14.19
C PHE A 331 1.82 -15.62 -13.55
N MET A 332 1.26 -14.45 -13.25
CA MET A 332 2.01 -13.34 -12.67
C MET A 332 2.57 -13.67 -11.28
N VAL A 333 1.94 -14.57 -10.54
CA VAL A 333 2.28 -14.90 -9.14
C VAL A 333 3.14 -16.17 -9.01
N HIS A 334 2.96 -17.14 -9.91
CA HIS A 334 3.63 -18.44 -9.81
C HIS A 334 4.75 -18.65 -10.82
N GLU A 335 4.78 -17.95 -11.96
CA GLU A 335 5.80 -18.20 -12.99
C GLU A 335 7.19 -17.70 -12.53
N PRO A 336 8.20 -18.58 -12.42
CA PRO A 336 9.57 -18.21 -12.01
C PRO A 336 10.20 -17.09 -12.85
N GLU A 337 9.98 -17.08 -14.17
CA GLU A 337 10.53 -16.06 -15.07
C GLU A 337 9.95 -14.66 -14.80
N VAL A 338 8.74 -14.56 -14.25
CA VAL A 338 8.17 -13.28 -13.83
C VAL A 338 9.02 -12.66 -12.73
N ALA A 339 9.47 -13.44 -11.75
CA ALA A 339 10.33 -12.97 -10.67
C ALA A 339 11.70 -12.48 -11.17
N LYS A 340 12.27 -13.15 -12.19
CA LYS A 340 13.54 -12.72 -12.78
C LYS A 340 13.43 -11.37 -13.50
N ILE A 341 12.26 -11.08 -14.08
CA ILE A 341 11.99 -9.80 -14.74
C ILE A 341 11.63 -8.71 -13.73
N MET A 342 10.73 -9.02 -12.80
CA MET A 342 10.22 -8.05 -11.83
C MET A 342 11.25 -7.74 -10.73
N GLY A 343 12.08 -8.72 -10.36
CA GLY A 343 12.92 -8.64 -9.18
C GLY A 343 12.07 -8.35 -7.93
N TYR A 344 12.55 -7.44 -7.09
CA TYR A 344 11.84 -7.01 -5.87
C TYR A 344 11.08 -5.68 -6.05
N ASP A 345 10.78 -5.27 -7.30
CA ASP A 345 10.03 -4.02 -7.56
C ASP A 345 8.70 -3.95 -6.80
N ARG A 346 8.04 -5.10 -6.59
CA ARG A 346 6.75 -5.21 -5.88
C ARG A 346 6.86 -5.82 -4.48
N GLY A 347 8.08 -5.83 -3.93
CA GLY A 347 8.41 -6.55 -2.70
C GLY A 347 9.10 -7.89 -2.97
N VAL A 348 9.46 -8.59 -1.91
CA VAL A 348 9.99 -9.95 -1.98
C VAL A 348 8.91 -10.86 -2.57
N PRO A 349 9.19 -11.75 -3.54
CA PRO A 349 8.15 -12.52 -4.21
C PRO A 349 7.29 -13.35 -3.23
N ALA A 350 5.98 -13.35 -3.46
CA ALA A 350 5.02 -13.97 -2.54
C ALA A 350 5.09 -15.50 -2.53
N THR A 351 5.50 -16.12 -3.65
CA THR A 351 5.60 -17.57 -3.77
C THR A 351 7.03 -18.05 -3.61
N GLN A 352 7.20 -19.24 -3.03
CA GLN A 352 8.50 -19.87 -2.83
C GLN A 352 9.22 -20.11 -4.16
N ALA A 353 8.49 -20.53 -5.20
CA ALA A 353 9.04 -20.75 -6.53
C ALA A 353 9.64 -19.47 -7.13
N GLN A 354 8.94 -18.34 -7.03
CA GLN A 354 9.46 -17.05 -7.50
C GLN A 354 10.62 -16.54 -6.63
N TYR A 355 10.53 -16.71 -5.31
CA TYR A 355 11.60 -16.35 -4.38
C TYR A 355 12.89 -17.15 -4.65
N ASP A 356 12.78 -18.41 -5.06
CA ASP A 356 13.93 -19.23 -5.43
C ASP A 356 14.48 -18.93 -6.82
N ALA A 357 13.61 -18.52 -7.74
CA ALA A 357 13.99 -18.16 -9.10
C ALA A 357 14.81 -16.86 -9.20
N PHE A 358 14.56 -15.91 -8.30
CA PHE A 358 15.27 -14.63 -8.25
C PHE A 358 15.98 -14.46 -6.91
N LYS A 359 17.31 -14.61 -6.94
CA LYS A 359 18.20 -14.26 -5.82
C LYS A 359 18.87 -12.92 -6.12
N PRO A 360 18.58 -11.85 -5.37
CA PRO A 360 19.20 -10.56 -5.60
C PRO A 360 20.73 -10.66 -5.49
N THR A 361 21.44 -9.96 -6.35
CA THR A 361 22.91 -9.88 -6.29
C THR A 361 23.38 -8.67 -5.50
N ASP A 362 22.58 -7.59 -5.50
CA ASP A 362 22.88 -6.38 -4.77
C ASP A 362 22.70 -6.58 -3.24
N PRO A 363 23.57 -5.99 -2.41
CA PRO A 363 23.53 -6.17 -0.97
C PRO A 363 22.23 -5.69 -0.31
N VAL A 364 21.53 -4.71 -0.88
CA VAL A 364 20.34 -4.12 -0.25
C VAL A 364 19.15 -5.05 -0.35
N ASN A 365 18.84 -5.54 -1.55
CA ASN A 365 17.77 -6.51 -1.74
C ASN A 365 18.07 -7.84 -1.06
N LYS A 366 19.35 -8.25 -0.93
CA LYS A 366 19.72 -9.39 -0.08
C LYS A 366 19.34 -9.15 1.38
N ALA A 367 19.69 -7.99 1.94
CA ALA A 367 19.35 -7.65 3.31
C ALA A 367 17.83 -7.58 3.55
N ILE A 368 17.05 -7.10 2.57
CA ILE A 368 15.59 -7.13 2.62
C ILE A 368 15.07 -8.58 2.66
N ALA A 369 15.54 -9.45 1.76
CA ALA A 369 15.17 -10.86 1.74
C ALA A 369 15.50 -11.58 3.05
N GLU A 370 16.70 -11.32 3.59
CA GLU A 370 17.19 -11.89 4.85
C GLU A 370 16.39 -11.37 6.04
N TYR A 371 16.02 -10.09 6.03
CA TYR A 371 15.18 -9.49 7.07
C TYR A 371 13.81 -10.18 7.12
N GLU A 372 13.09 -10.27 6.00
CA GLU A 372 11.80 -10.96 5.97
C GLU A 372 11.91 -12.42 6.38
N GLN A 373 12.94 -13.13 5.90
CA GLN A 373 13.18 -14.52 6.28
C GLN A 373 13.42 -14.65 7.78
N SER A 374 14.13 -13.71 8.40
CA SER A 374 14.35 -13.71 9.85
C SER A 374 13.06 -13.59 10.66
N LEU A 375 12.05 -12.87 10.14
CA LEU A 375 10.74 -12.76 10.77
C LEU A 375 9.95 -14.07 10.67
N VAL A 376 10.04 -14.73 9.51
CA VAL A 376 9.44 -16.05 9.28
C VAL A 376 10.07 -17.07 10.23
N ASP A 377 11.41 -17.13 10.27
CA ASP A 377 12.15 -18.09 11.09
C ASP A 377 11.92 -17.87 12.59
N ALA A 378 11.75 -16.61 13.01
CA ALA A 378 11.42 -16.26 14.38
C ALA A 378 9.96 -16.59 14.78
N GLY A 379 9.08 -16.88 13.81
CA GLY A 379 7.67 -17.19 14.07
C GLY A 379 6.89 -16.02 14.68
N VAL A 380 7.28 -14.77 14.35
CA VAL A 380 6.68 -13.55 14.92
C VAL A 380 5.59 -12.93 14.04
N LEU A 381 5.32 -13.53 12.89
CA LEU A 381 4.33 -13.03 11.94
C LEU A 381 2.91 -13.40 12.38
N GLU A 382 2.04 -12.40 12.34
CA GLU A 382 0.61 -12.50 12.62
C GLU A 382 -0.20 -12.21 11.35
N PRO A 383 -1.45 -12.70 11.25
CA PRO A 383 -2.36 -12.28 10.18
C PRO A 383 -2.58 -10.76 10.20
N ILE A 384 -2.76 -10.14 9.04
CA ILE A 384 -3.16 -8.74 8.97
C ILE A 384 -4.56 -8.55 9.58
N THR A 385 -4.78 -7.41 10.24
CA THR A 385 -6.09 -7.04 10.78
C THR A 385 -7.02 -6.55 9.66
N PRO A 386 -8.35 -6.77 9.79
CA PRO A 386 -9.30 -6.32 8.79
C PRO A 386 -9.27 -4.80 8.59
N HIS A 387 -9.35 -4.35 7.34
CA HIS A 387 -9.51 -2.93 7.01
C HIS A 387 -10.98 -2.64 6.66
N PRO A 388 -11.69 -1.80 7.42
CA PRO A 388 -13.09 -1.46 7.19
C PRO A 388 -13.27 -0.59 5.94
N ASN A 389 -14.50 -0.45 5.47
CA ASN A 389 -14.81 0.56 4.46
C ASN A 389 -14.48 1.96 4.99
N GLY A 390 -13.80 2.79 4.20
CA GLY A 390 -13.33 4.11 4.63
C GLY A 390 -11.94 4.11 5.28
N ALA A 391 -11.29 2.95 5.43
CA ALA A 391 -9.92 2.85 5.94
C ALA A 391 -8.95 3.80 5.19
N ASP A 392 -9.00 3.85 3.86
CA ASP A 392 -8.15 4.71 3.03
C ASP A 392 -8.26 6.21 3.39
N ILE A 393 -9.45 6.66 3.81
CA ILE A 393 -9.69 8.04 4.25
C ILE A 393 -9.10 8.25 5.65
N CYS A 394 -9.27 7.29 6.55
CA CYS A 394 -8.65 7.30 7.88
C CYS A 394 -7.11 7.33 7.79
N GLU A 395 -6.50 6.51 6.93
CA GLU A 395 -5.05 6.50 6.71
C GLU A 395 -4.54 7.88 6.27
N ALA A 396 -5.21 8.48 5.27
CA ALA A 396 -4.87 9.81 4.78
C ALA A 396 -5.07 10.90 5.84
N GLY A 397 -6.14 10.80 6.64
CA GLY A 397 -6.41 11.68 7.78
C GLY A 397 -5.34 11.59 8.85
N PHE A 398 -4.93 10.38 9.23
CA PHE A 398 -3.87 10.13 10.22
C PHE A 398 -2.58 10.82 9.80
N MET A 399 -2.11 10.56 8.57
CA MET A 399 -0.86 11.12 8.06
C MET A 399 -0.89 12.65 8.03
N ARG A 400 -1.98 13.25 7.53
CA ARG A 400 -2.11 14.71 7.43
C ARG A 400 -2.13 15.37 8.81
N ILE A 401 -2.91 14.84 9.75
CA ILE A 401 -3.04 15.39 11.11
C ILE A 401 -1.72 15.22 11.87
N ALA A 402 -1.05 14.08 11.71
CA ALA A 402 0.27 13.84 12.28
C ALA A 402 1.33 14.83 11.74
N ASP A 403 1.29 15.14 10.44
CA ASP A 403 2.17 16.17 9.84
C ASP A 403 1.89 17.58 10.40
N GLU A 404 0.62 17.95 10.57
CA GLU A 404 0.24 19.23 11.21
C GLU A 404 0.75 19.31 12.65
N LEU A 405 0.58 18.23 13.42
CA LEU A 405 1.03 18.11 14.80
C LEU A 405 2.55 18.18 14.90
N ALA A 406 3.28 17.42 14.08
CA ALA A 406 4.74 17.42 14.05
C ALA A 406 5.34 18.80 13.70
N LEU A 407 4.64 19.59 12.88
CA LEU A 407 5.03 20.97 12.54
C LEU A 407 4.64 22.01 13.62
N GLY A 408 3.97 21.58 14.70
CA GLY A 408 3.50 22.44 15.78
C GLY A 408 2.30 23.31 15.39
N LYS A 409 1.53 22.92 14.38
CA LYS A 409 0.33 23.65 13.94
C LYS A 409 -0.91 23.33 14.78
N ARG A 410 -0.82 22.32 15.66
CA ARG A 410 -1.93 21.79 16.45
C ARG A 410 -1.43 21.19 17.76
N SER A 411 -2.28 21.19 18.79
CA SER A 411 -2.02 20.46 20.04
C SER A 411 -2.32 18.96 19.87
N VAL A 412 -1.77 18.10 20.74
CA VAL A 412 -2.09 16.66 20.73
C VAL A 412 -3.59 16.44 20.92
N ASP A 413 -4.23 17.15 21.86
CA ASP A 413 -5.66 16.98 22.15
C ASP A 413 -6.55 17.35 20.95
N ASP A 414 -6.25 18.47 20.28
CA ASP A 414 -6.99 18.87 19.08
C ASP A 414 -6.78 17.90 17.92
N ALA A 415 -5.56 17.36 17.77
CA ALA A 415 -5.22 16.38 16.75
C ALA A 415 -6.00 15.08 16.94
N VAL A 416 -6.04 14.57 18.17
CA VAL A 416 -6.77 13.34 18.54
C VAL A 416 -8.26 13.52 18.24
N LYS A 417 -8.86 14.61 18.74
CA LYS A 417 -10.27 14.91 18.53
C LYS A 417 -10.62 15.02 17.05
N GLN A 418 -9.77 15.68 16.26
CA GLN A 418 -9.99 15.81 14.82
C GLN A 418 -9.90 14.46 14.12
N PHE A 419 -8.88 13.66 14.42
CA PHE A 419 -8.70 12.35 13.80
C PHE A 419 -9.89 11.42 14.05
N PHE A 420 -10.39 11.38 15.29
CA PHE A 420 -11.57 10.56 15.63
C PHE A 420 -12.85 11.10 14.97
N THR A 421 -13.02 12.43 14.88
CA THR A 421 -14.18 13.04 14.19
C THR A 421 -14.20 12.70 12.71
N GLU A 422 -13.06 12.84 12.03
CA GLU A 422 -12.91 12.51 10.62
C GLU A 422 -13.08 11.00 10.38
N SER A 423 -12.46 10.17 11.23
CA SER A 423 -12.57 8.71 11.12
C SER A 423 -14.00 8.23 11.32
N LYS A 424 -14.73 8.79 12.29
CA LYS A 424 -16.15 8.49 12.50
C LYS A 424 -16.97 8.74 11.22
N THR A 425 -16.72 9.87 10.56
CA THR A 425 -17.37 10.23 9.29
C THR A 425 -16.99 9.28 8.16
N ALA A 426 -15.71 8.93 8.06
CA ALA A 426 -15.19 8.05 7.00
C ALA A 426 -15.73 6.61 7.10
N LEU A 427 -15.84 6.09 8.32
CA LEU A 427 -16.28 4.73 8.61
C LEU A 427 -17.81 4.58 8.62
N GLY A 428 -18.56 5.69 8.66
CA GLY A 428 -20.02 5.68 8.71
C GLY A 428 -20.59 5.23 10.06
N SER A 429 -19.80 5.35 11.13
CA SER A 429 -20.11 4.95 12.53
C SER A 429 -20.63 6.09 13.39
#